data_AF-A8UCX2-F1
#
_entry.id   AF-A8UCX2-F1
#
_cell.length_a   1.000
_cell.length_b   1.000
_cell.length_c   1.000
_cell.angle_alpha   90.00
_cell.angle_beta   90.00
_cell.angle_gamma   90.00
#
_symmetry.space_group_name_H-M   'P 1'
#
loop_
_entity.id
_entity.type
_entity.pdbx_description
1 polymer ?
#
loop_
_entity_poly.entity_id
_entity_poly.type
_entity_poly.pdbx_seq_one_letter_code
_entity_poly.pdbx_strand_id
1 'polypeptide(L)'
;MKEEVIVNYLDRHGLEAKTGTTILVERKTWNRKWYATLFGKNKTEKIYLNFAEREFVILPLVQDSMTLIEGDYAQVPLIEVKSIYFKNQSTYYALMIQYNDATDTDDRIKKYRVPKEVADSPWHKQNLDNLIERFGLKESK
;
A
#
# COMPACT_ATOMS: atom_id res chain seq x y z
N MET A 1 -0.89 -13.64 6.02
CA MET A 1 0.12 -14.10 5.04
C MET A 1 1.48 -13.66 5.54
N LYS A 2 2.55 -14.43 5.29
CA LYS A 2 3.92 -14.00 5.61
C LYS A 2 4.50 -13.18 4.46
N GLU A 3 5.46 -12.30 4.73
CA GLU A 3 6.08 -11.45 3.70
C GLU A 3 6.75 -12.28 2.59
N GLU A 4 7.38 -13.40 2.94
CA GLU A 4 8.13 -14.22 1.96
C GLU A 4 7.23 -14.76 0.86
N VAL A 5 5.96 -15.02 1.15
CA VAL A 5 4.96 -15.44 0.14
C VAL A 5 4.74 -14.33 -0.89
N ILE A 6 4.74 -13.08 -0.44
CA ILE A 6 4.54 -11.90 -1.30
C ILE A 6 5.79 -11.63 -2.13
N VAL A 7 6.97 -11.69 -1.50
CA VAL A 7 8.26 -11.53 -2.19
C VAL A 7 8.44 -12.60 -3.26
N ASN A 8 8.17 -13.87 -2.93
CA ASN A 8 8.23 -14.97 -3.91
C ASN A 8 7.18 -14.82 -5.02
N TYR A 9 6.01 -14.25 -4.72
CA TYR A 9 5.02 -13.95 -5.75
C TYR A 9 5.59 -12.93 -6.74
N LEU A 10 6.08 -11.79 -6.25
CA LEU A 10 6.64 -10.72 -7.08
C LEU A 10 7.83 -11.19 -7.92
N ASP A 11 8.76 -11.95 -7.33
CA ASP A 11 9.94 -12.48 -8.01
C ASP A 11 9.57 -13.41 -9.19
N ARG A 12 8.58 -14.29 -9.00
CA ARG A 12 8.07 -15.16 -10.08
C ARG A 12 7.44 -14.38 -11.24
N HIS A 13 6.99 -13.15 -11.00
CA HIS A 13 6.46 -12.25 -12.02
C HIS A 13 7.53 -11.29 -12.58
N GLY A 14 8.80 -11.46 -12.21
CA GLY A 14 9.92 -10.64 -12.68
C GLY A 14 9.92 -9.22 -12.10
N LEU A 15 9.28 -9.01 -10.96
CA LEU A 15 9.18 -7.71 -10.29
C LEU A 15 10.24 -7.59 -9.20
N GLU A 16 10.76 -6.38 -9.00
CA GLU A 16 11.71 -6.12 -7.94
C GLU A 16 11.03 -6.24 -6.57
N ALA A 17 11.53 -7.14 -5.72
CA ALA A 17 10.97 -7.36 -4.39
C ALA A 17 12.07 -7.70 -3.38
N LYS A 18 11.94 -7.13 -2.18
CA LYS A 18 12.80 -7.42 -1.03
C LYS A 18 11.93 -7.51 0.22
N THR A 19 12.37 -8.29 1.20
CA THR A 19 11.80 -8.25 2.55
C THR A 19 12.06 -6.88 3.18
N GLY A 20 11.23 -6.49 4.13
CA GLY A 20 11.35 -5.18 4.78
C GLY A 20 10.62 -4.05 4.05
N THR A 21 10.05 -4.28 2.87
CA THR A 21 9.46 -3.22 2.03
C THR A 21 7.97 -3.40 1.74
N THR A 22 7.35 -4.44 2.30
CA THR A 22 5.92 -4.72 2.10
C THR A 22 5.08 -4.25 3.28
N ILE A 23 3.94 -3.60 3.03
CA ILE A 23 2.99 -3.21 4.07
C ILE A 23 1.55 -3.51 3.64
N LEU A 24 0.74 -4.05 4.57
CA LEU A 24 -0.69 -4.23 4.36
C LEU A 24 -1.40 -2.92 4.68
N VAL A 25 -2.24 -2.46 3.77
CA VAL A 25 -2.99 -1.21 3.93
C VAL A 25 -4.44 -1.36 3.54
N GLU A 26 -5.24 -0.44 4.05
CA GLU A 26 -6.64 -0.26 3.74
C GLU A 26 -6.82 0.98 2.85
N ARG A 27 -7.61 0.86 1.78
CA ARG A 27 -8.07 2.00 0.98
C ARG A 27 -9.60 2.05 0.94
N LYS A 28 -10.17 3.26 0.99
CA LYS A 28 -11.60 3.44 0.70
C LYS A 28 -11.81 3.35 -0.81
N THR A 29 -12.67 2.43 -1.24
CA THR A 29 -13.05 2.36 -2.65
C THR A 29 -14.16 3.37 -2.93
N TRP A 30 -13.81 4.49 -3.57
CA TRP A 30 -14.80 5.45 -4.08
C TRP A 30 -15.22 5.01 -5.47
N ASN A 31 -16.25 4.17 -5.57
CA ASN A 31 -17.02 3.88 -6.79
C ASN A 31 -16.27 3.90 -8.15
N ARG A 32 -15.03 3.41 -8.24
CA ARG A 32 -14.31 3.30 -9.52
C ARG A 32 -14.78 2.02 -10.21
N LYS A 33 -15.34 2.21 -11.42
CA LYS A 33 -16.10 1.23 -12.22
C LYS A 33 -15.47 -0.16 -12.40
N TRP A 34 -14.15 -0.31 -12.23
CA TRP A 34 -13.45 -1.52 -12.65
C TRP A 34 -13.42 -2.66 -11.62
N TYR A 35 -13.73 -2.41 -10.33
CA TYR A 35 -13.90 -3.46 -9.30
C TYR A 35 -15.20 -3.38 -8.50
N ALA A 36 -16.09 -2.44 -8.83
CA ALA A 36 -17.35 -2.23 -8.10
C ALA A 36 -18.27 -3.47 -8.12
N THR A 37 -18.11 -4.35 -9.11
CA THR A 37 -18.87 -5.60 -9.28
C THR A 37 -18.48 -6.71 -8.31
N LEU A 38 -17.26 -6.72 -7.77
CA LEU A 38 -16.80 -7.80 -6.88
C LEU A 38 -17.04 -7.50 -5.39
N PHE A 39 -17.01 -6.22 -4.98
CA PHE A 39 -16.89 -5.88 -3.56
C PHE A 39 -18.10 -5.19 -2.93
N GLY A 40 -19.14 -4.84 -3.68
CA GLY A 40 -20.30 -4.12 -3.12
C GLY A 40 -19.95 -2.68 -2.70
N LYS A 41 -20.97 -1.82 -2.66
CA LYS A 41 -20.80 -0.37 -2.48
C LYS A 41 -20.16 -0.04 -1.11
N ASN A 42 -19.17 0.84 -1.10
CA ASN A 42 -18.52 1.41 0.09
C ASN A 42 -17.69 0.46 0.98
N LYS A 43 -17.03 -0.57 0.41
CA LYS A 43 -16.11 -1.40 1.21
C LYS A 43 -14.70 -0.81 1.28
N THR A 44 -14.14 -0.83 2.48
CA THR A 44 -12.69 -0.70 2.70
C THR A 44 -12.03 -1.95 2.13
N GLU A 45 -11.05 -1.76 1.26
CA GLU A 45 -10.32 -2.84 0.62
C GLU A 45 -8.94 -2.95 1.26
N LYS A 46 -8.56 -4.16 1.66
CA LYS A 46 -7.20 -4.51 2.08
C LYS A 46 -6.34 -4.90 0.87
N ILE A 47 -5.15 -4.32 0.77
CA ILE A 47 -4.16 -4.56 -0.28
C ILE A 47 -2.76 -4.57 0.31
N TYR A 48 -1.81 -5.27 -0.31
CA TYR A 48 -0.40 -5.05 -0.03
C TYR A 48 0.19 -4.00 -0.96
N LEU A 49 1.10 -3.19 -0.41
CA LEU A 49 2.01 -2.35 -1.18
C LEU A 49 3.43 -2.85 -0.93
N ASN A 50 4.18 -3.14 -1.99
CA ASN A 50 5.61 -3.44 -1.91
C ASN A 50 6.41 -2.30 -2.54
N PHE A 51 7.38 -1.74 -1.82
CA PHE A 51 8.18 -0.61 -2.28
C PHE A 51 9.59 -1.05 -2.68
N ALA A 52 9.83 -1.18 -3.98
CA ALA A 52 11.13 -1.46 -4.57
C ALA A 52 11.99 -0.18 -4.67
N GLU A 53 13.22 -0.27 -5.21
CA GLU A 53 14.10 0.89 -5.37
C GLU A 53 13.50 1.93 -6.34
N ARG A 54 12.92 1.47 -7.45
CA ARG A 54 12.47 2.33 -8.56
C ARG A 54 10.97 2.41 -8.74
N GLU A 55 10.22 1.57 -8.05
CA GLU A 55 8.77 1.46 -8.18
C GLU A 55 8.12 1.02 -6.88
N PHE A 56 6.79 1.05 -6.85
CA PHE A 56 6.05 0.25 -5.89
C PHE A 56 4.94 -0.54 -6.60
N VAL A 57 4.65 -1.71 -6.07
CA VAL A 57 3.66 -2.64 -6.60
C VAL A 57 2.45 -2.67 -5.70
N ILE A 58 1.27 -2.50 -6.29
CA ILE A 58 -0.03 -2.65 -5.65
C ILE A 58 -0.52 -4.07 -5.87
N LEU A 59 -0.79 -4.78 -4.78
CA LEU A 59 -1.20 -6.18 -4.78
C LEU A 59 -2.60 -6.32 -4.13
N PRO A 60 -3.67 -6.42 -4.94
CA PRO A 60 -5.01 -6.71 -4.47
C PRO A 60 -5.12 -8.04 -3.72
N LEU A 61 -6.09 -8.13 -2.82
CA LEU A 61 -6.40 -9.34 -2.07
C LEU A 61 -7.85 -9.74 -2.24
N VAL A 62 -8.09 -11.05 -2.28
CA VAL A 62 -9.42 -11.62 -2.03
C VAL A 62 -9.74 -11.40 -0.54
N GLN A 63 -10.74 -10.56 -0.24
CA GLN A 63 -10.98 -10.09 1.14
C GLN A 63 -11.28 -11.22 2.13
N ASP A 64 -12.02 -12.25 1.72
CA ASP A 64 -12.45 -13.32 2.62
C ASP A 64 -11.32 -14.30 2.95
N SER A 65 -10.44 -14.59 1.97
CA SER A 65 -9.34 -15.55 2.13
C SER A 65 -7.99 -14.91 2.44
N MET A 66 -7.88 -13.57 2.30
CA MET A 66 -6.62 -12.83 2.42
C MET A 66 -5.50 -13.40 1.53
N THR A 67 -5.86 -13.87 0.34
CA THR A 67 -4.95 -14.42 -0.67
C THR A 67 -4.70 -13.41 -1.79
N LEU A 68 -3.49 -13.46 -2.38
CA LEU A 68 -3.16 -12.70 -3.58
C LEU A 68 -4.02 -13.18 -4.76
N ILE A 69 -4.34 -12.25 -5.66
CA ILE A 69 -5.04 -12.55 -6.91
C ILE A 69 -3.97 -12.74 -7.99
N GLU A 70 -3.86 -13.97 -8.52
CA GLU A 70 -2.83 -14.32 -9.51
C GLU A 70 -2.94 -13.44 -10.75
N GLY A 71 -1.82 -12.83 -11.15
CA GLY A 71 -1.72 -11.97 -12.32
C GLY A 71 -2.38 -10.58 -12.18
N ASP A 72 -3.00 -10.27 -11.04
CA ASP A 72 -3.58 -8.96 -10.79
C ASP A 72 -2.67 -8.13 -9.88
N TYR A 73 -1.96 -7.18 -10.48
CA TYR A 73 -1.12 -6.21 -9.80
C TYR A 73 -0.92 -4.97 -10.66
N ALA A 74 -0.61 -3.84 -10.01
CA ALA A 74 -0.23 -2.62 -10.70
C ALA A 74 1.15 -2.16 -10.26
N GLN A 75 2.03 -1.93 -11.22
CA GLN A 75 3.33 -1.31 -11.01
C GLN A 75 3.20 0.21 -11.14
N VAL A 76 3.86 0.93 -10.24
CA VAL A 76 3.88 2.39 -10.23
C VAL A 76 5.33 2.86 -10.11
N PRO A 77 5.91 3.44 -11.18
CA PRO A 77 7.25 3.99 -11.14
C PRO A 77 7.37 5.13 -10.12
N LEU A 78 8.40 5.11 -9.27
CA LEU A 78 8.62 6.17 -8.28
C LEU A 78 8.98 7.52 -8.93
N ILE A 79 9.45 7.53 -10.19
CA ILE A 79 9.64 8.75 -10.96
C ILE A 79 8.33 9.53 -11.21
N GLU A 80 7.17 8.87 -11.12
CA GLU A 80 5.86 9.50 -11.23
C GLU A 80 5.36 10.06 -9.88
N VAL A 81 6.08 9.75 -8.78
CA VAL A 81 5.69 10.09 -7.42
C VAL A 81 6.47 11.31 -6.95
N LYS A 82 5.73 12.35 -6.54
CA LYS A 82 6.26 13.58 -5.94
C LYS A 82 6.72 13.38 -4.50
N SER A 83 5.90 12.69 -3.70
CA SER A 83 6.24 12.40 -2.32
C SER A 83 5.48 11.19 -1.77
N ILE A 84 6.13 10.49 -0.86
CA ILE A 84 5.56 9.44 -0.01
C ILE A 84 5.86 9.86 1.41
N TYR A 85 4.90 9.76 2.32
CA TYR A 85 5.16 9.95 3.75
C TYR A 85 4.10 9.27 4.60
N PHE A 86 4.47 9.00 5.85
CA PHE A 86 3.55 8.52 6.86
C PHE A 86 3.11 9.65 7.78
N LYS A 87 1.93 9.52 8.38
CA LYS A 87 1.42 10.39 9.43
C LYS A 87 0.83 9.54 10.54
N ASN A 88 1.31 9.71 11.76
CA ASN A 88 0.79 8.99 12.91
C ASN A 88 -0.60 9.53 13.30
N GLN A 89 -1.57 8.64 13.45
CA GLN A 89 -2.92 8.93 13.95
C GLN A 89 -3.17 8.09 15.21
N SER A 90 -4.12 8.51 16.04
CA SER A 90 -4.41 7.83 17.31
C SER A 90 -4.71 6.34 17.19
N THR A 91 -5.23 5.89 16.04
CA THR A 91 -5.72 4.52 15.81
C THR A 91 -5.16 3.85 14.56
N TYR A 92 -4.21 4.49 13.86
CA TYR A 92 -3.59 3.96 12.63
C TYR A 92 -2.42 4.83 12.16
N TYR A 93 -1.64 4.36 11.18
CA TYR A 93 -0.76 5.23 10.41
C TYR A 93 -1.40 5.56 9.07
N ALA A 94 -1.47 6.84 8.71
CA ALA A 94 -1.88 7.25 7.38
C ALA A 94 -0.67 7.25 6.45
N LEU A 95 -0.72 6.47 5.38
CA LEU A 95 0.26 6.50 4.30
C LEU A 95 -0.28 7.38 3.16
N MET A 96 0.54 8.34 2.75
CA MET A 96 0.19 9.36 1.77
C MET A 96 1.14 9.23 0.58
N ILE A 97 0.59 9.06 -0.63
CA ILE A 97 1.35 9.05 -1.89
C ILE A 97 0.81 10.16 -2.79
N GLN A 98 1.67 11.11 -3.14
CA GLN A 98 1.36 12.24 -4.01
C GLN A 98 2.11 12.08 -5.34
N TYR A 99 1.41 12.19 -6.47
CA TYR A 99 1.99 12.08 -7.82
C TYR A 99 2.43 13.44 -8.38
N ASN A 100 3.34 13.44 -9.36
CA ASN A 100 4.03 14.62 -9.89
C ASN A 100 3.13 15.68 -10.56
N ASP A 101 1.87 15.38 -10.88
CA ASP A 101 0.94 16.34 -11.49
C ASP A 101 -0.32 16.65 -10.65
N ALA A 102 -0.33 16.37 -9.35
CA ALA A 102 -1.49 16.63 -8.49
C ALA A 102 -1.75 18.14 -8.24
N THR A 103 -2.91 18.67 -8.68
CA THR A 103 -3.43 20.00 -8.27
C THR A 103 -4.32 19.89 -7.03
N ASP A 104 -4.46 20.98 -6.26
CA ASP A 104 -5.05 21.03 -4.90
C ASP A 104 -6.49 20.51 -4.75
N THR A 105 -7.21 20.27 -5.85
CA THR A 105 -8.58 19.73 -5.86
C THR A 105 -8.68 18.29 -6.34
N ASP A 106 -7.56 17.63 -6.64
CA ASP A 106 -7.57 16.37 -7.38
C ASP A 106 -7.31 15.13 -6.49
N ASP A 107 -7.96 14.03 -6.86
CA ASP A 107 -7.89 12.66 -6.31
C ASP A 107 -6.47 12.01 -6.42
N ARG A 108 -5.43 12.83 -6.63
CA ARG A 108 -4.03 12.45 -6.88
C ARG A 108 -3.17 12.36 -5.61
N ILE A 109 -3.74 12.58 -4.43
CA ILE A 109 -3.15 12.11 -3.17
C ILE A 109 -3.85 10.82 -2.78
N LYS A 110 -3.17 9.68 -2.96
CA LYS A 110 -3.68 8.40 -2.49
C LYS A 110 -3.42 8.30 -1.00
N LYS A 111 -4.51 8.09 -0.26
CA LYS A 111 -4.52 7.94 1.19
C LYS A 111 -4.81 6.49 1.50
N TYR A 112 -3.87 5.87 2.20
CA TYR A 112 -3.98 4.51 2.69
C TYR A 112 -3.93 4.54 4.22
N ARG A 113 -4.58 3.57 4.84
CA ARG A 113 -4.56 3.37 6.28
C ARG A 113 -3.78 2.10 6.57
N VAL A 114 -2.73 2.18 7.38
CA VAL A 114 -2.08 1.02 8.01
C VAL A 114 -2.81 0.79 9.34
N PRO A 115 -3.66 -0.24 9.48
CA PRO A 115 -4.38 -0.50 10.72
C PRO A 115 -3.41 -0.72 11.87
N LYS A 116 -3.81 -0.37 13.09
CA LYS A 116 -2.92 -0.50 14.25
C LYS A 116 -2.54 -1.96 14.51
N GLU A 117 -3.48 -2.89 14.32
CA GLU A 117 -3.18 -4.32 14.43
C GLU A 117 -2.12 -4.81 13.43
N VAL A 118 -2.03 -4.16 12.26
CA VAL A 118 -0.99 -4.44 11.26
C VAL A 118 0.32 -3.82 11.73
N ALA A 119 0.31 -2.53 12.08
CA ALA A 119 1.49 -1.80 12.54
C ALA A 119 2.15 -2.41 13.79
N ASP A 120 1.37 -3.07 14.64
CA ASP A 120 1.86 -3.72 15.86
C ASP A 120 2.30 -5.19 15.64
N SER A 121 2.02 -5.77 14.46
CA SER A 121 2.37 -7.17 14.18
C SER A 121 3.85 -7.33 13.78
N PRO A 122 4.51 -8.46 14.10
CA PRO A 122 5.98 -8.52 14.16
C PRO A 122 6.71 -8.07 12.89
N TRP A 123 6.39 -8.65 11.73
CA TRP A 123 7.08 -8.31 10.48
C TRP A 123 6.59 -6.98 9.90
N HIS A 124 5.30 -6.68 10.02
CA HIS A 124 4.76 -5.41 9.53
C HIS A 124 5.26 -4.21 10.33
N LYS A 125 5.50 -4.36 11.63
CA LYS A 125 6.11 -3.32 12.46
C LYS A 125 7.50 -2.95 11.94
N GLN A 126 8.34 -3.95 11.74
CA GLN A 126 9.68 -3.75 11.20
C GLN A 126 9.64 -3.12 9.80
N ASN A 127 8.73 -3.58 8.94
CA ASN A 127 8.57 -3.01 7.60
C ASN A 127 8.06 -1.58 7.64
N LEU A 128 7.11 -1.27 8.53
CA LEU A 128 6.63 0.08 8.73
C LEU A 128 7.75 1.00 9.20
N ASP A 129 8.57 0.56 10.16
CA ASP A 129 9.73 1.32 10.64
C ASP A 129 10.73 1.59 9.50
N ASN A 130 11.07 0.58 8.70
CA ASN A 130 11.95 0.73 7.52
C ASN A 130 11.36 1.71 6.49
N LEU A 131 10.06 1.62 6.21
CA LEU A 131 9.39 2.49 5.25
C LEU A 131 9.29 3.93 5.77
N ILE A 132 9.10 4.11 7.08
CA ILE A 132 9.16 5.42 7.74
C ILE A 132 10.57 5.99 7.69
N GLU A 133 11.61 5.18 7.90
CA GLU A 133 13.00 5.63 7.74
C GLU A 133 13.27 6.07 6.29
N ARG A 134 12.78 5.32 5.31
CA ARG A 134 12.97 5.60 3.88
C ARG A 134 12.21 6.83 3.39
N PHE A 135 10.95 7.00 3.78
CA PHE A 135 10.04 8.00 3.21
C PHE A 135 9.69 9.14 4.19
N GLY A 136 9.98 8.98 5.48
CA GLY A 136 9.74 9.96 6.52
C GLY A 136 8.37 9.86 7.20
N LEU A 137 8.33 10.38 8.43
CA LEU A 137 7.12 10.59 9.24
C LEU A 137 6.84 12.09 9.37
N LYS A 138 5.61 12.51 9.06
CA LYS A 138 5.15 13.89 9.31
C LYS A 138 4.29 13.94 10.57
N GLU A 139 4.54 14.95 11.39
CA GLU A 139 3.77 15.19 12.61
C GLU A 139 2.32 15.59 12.29
N SER A 140 1.41 15.21 13.20
CA SER A 140 0.05 15.73 13.19
C SER A 140 0.05 17.15 13.73
N LYS A 141 -0.14 18.14 12.84
CA LYS A 141 -0.58 19.48 13.22
C LYS A 141 -1.91 19.42 13.97
#